data_AF-A0A951YD46-F1
#
_entry.id   AF-A0A951YD46-F1
#
_cell.length_a   1.000
_cell.length_b   1.000
_cell.length_c   1.000
_cell.angle_alpha   90.00
_cell.angle_beta   90.00
_cell.angle_gamma   90.00
#
_symmetry.space_group_name_H-M   'P 1'
#
loop_
_entity.id
_entity.type
_entity.pdbx_description
1 polymer ?
#
loop_
_entity_poly.entity_id
_entity_poly.type
_entity_poly.pdbx_seq_one_letter_code
_entity_poly.pdbx_strand_id
1 'polypeptide(L)'
;WLKKIAPPGNFALYIPAYIFLIIFLYVTVSPDNADYFVAKVKNKIFSIEVEGKNNYKGMISDQKVYPEAFTMTASEYQALKTKEKDKVSFAIATKQSEISDKASRISIMRDMTKTYVLKLQGKTLAVLETMQYLKSSPVHMFFGAGTTRFSSHIAQKMAGYDSSRLFMHILPRFASPEYKENHVLLIEERIKSDKEYYSTANFPDSFYNQIFGEYGILGAILFVFFYIGYFLKRIHKLTYGLWLFVILLPFAHLSYIFDTMCVMPFLEWLLLIDLENDN
;
A
#
# COMPACT_ATOMS: atom_id res chain seq x y z
N TRP A 1 -18.09 -1.38 39.50
CA TRP A 1 -18.41 -2.52 38.62
C TRP A 1 -17.35 -2.68 37.51
N LEU A 2 -17.00 -1.64 36.73
CA LEU A 2 -15.90 -1.64 35.74
C LEU A 2 -14.48 -1.98 36.28
N LYS A 3 -14.20 -1.77 37.56
CA LYS A 3 -12.93 -2.23 38.20
C LYS A 3 -12.85 -3.73 38.50
N LYS A 4 -13.96 -4.48 38.39
CA LYS A 4 -14.01 -5.91 38.74
C LYS A 4 -13.79 -6.86 37.55
N ILE A 5 -13.77 -6.34 36.32
CA ILE A 5 -13.71 -7.15 35.08
C ILE A 5 -12.41 -6.90 34.29
N ALA A 6 -11.68 -5.82 34.57
CA ALA A 6 -10.36 -5.62 33.99
C ALA A 6 -9.30 -6.42 34.79
N PRO A 7 -8.45 -7.24 34.15
CA PRO A 7 -7.25 -7.73 34.83
C PRO A 7 -6.45 -6.51 35.32
N PRO A 8 -5.96 -6.50 36.57
CA PRO A 8 -5.16 -5.39 37.09
C PRO A 8 -3.83 -5.36 36.32
N GLY A 9 -3.80 -4.57 35.26
CA GLY A 9 -2.69 -4.51 34.32
C GLY A 9 -2.79 -3.23 33.50
N ASN A 10 -1.79 -2.39 33.64
CA ASN A 10 -1.75 -1.02 33.16
C ASN A 10 -1.90 -0.96 31.62
N PHE A 11 -3.07 -0.56 31.09
CA PHE A 11 -3.28 -0.39 29.63
C PHE A 11 -2.29 0.57 28.98
N ALA A 12 -1.70 1.47 29.77
CA ALA A 12 -0.59 2.34 29.37
C ALA A 12 0.67 1.57 28.93
N LEU A 13 0.79 0.27 29.23
CA LEU A 13 1.94 -0.57 28.89
C LEU A 13 1.76 -1.30 27.55
N TYR A 14 0.52 -1.57 27.14
CA TYR A 14 0.22 -2.22 25.85
C TYR A 14 0.24 -1.24 24.68
N ILE A 15 -0.18 0.02 24.89
CA ILE A 15 -0.17 1.05 23.84
C ILE A 15 1.25 1.27 23.28
N PRO A 16 2.30 1.43 24.10
CA PRO A 16 3.68 1.47 23.62
C PRO A 16 4.12 0.19 22.94
N ALA A 17 3.67 -0.99 23.40
CA ALA A 17 4.02 -2.26 22.77
C ALA A 17 3.40 -2.41 21.37
N TYR A 18 2.17 -1.95 21.16
CA TYR A 18 1.54 -1.93 19.84
C TYR A 18 2.13 -0.86 18.92
N ILE A 19 2.41 0.34 19.44
CA ILE A 19 3.13 1.37 18.68
C ILE A 19 4.52 0.87 18.29
N PHE A 20 5.22 0.22 19.22
CA PHE A 20 6.50 -0.43 18.95
C PHE A 20 6.36 -1.56 17.93
N LEU A 21 5.34 -2.40 18.00
CA LEU A 21 5.10 -3.45 17.02
C LEU A 21 4.82 -2.88 15.63
N ILE A 22 4.03 -1.81 15.53
CA ILE A 22 3.73 -1.14 14.26
C ILE A 22 4.99 -0.47 13.70
N ILE A 23 5.76 0.25 14.52
CA ILE A 23 7.04 0.84 14.13
C ILE A 23 8.04 -0.26 13.76
N PHE A 24 8.09 -1.35 14.52
CA PHE A 24 8.97 -2.48 14.26
C PHE A 24 8.61 -3.16 12.94
N LEU A 25 7.33 -3.42 12.68
CA LEU A 25 6.85 -3.95 11.40
C LEU A 25 7.13 -2.95 10.26
N TYR A 26 6.95 -1.65 10.48
CA TYR A 26 7.25 -0.63 9.48
C TYR A 26 8.77 -0.53 9.17
N VAL A 27 9.64 -0.68 10.17
CA VAL A 27 11.10 -0.64 10.02
C VAL A 27 11.66 -1.96 9.46
N THR A 28 11.12 -3.10 9.90
CA THR A 28 11.55 -4.43 9.45
C THR A 28 10.95 -4.85 8.11
N VAL A 29 9.77 -4.33 7.77
CA VAL A 29 9.11 -4.47 6.46
C VAL A 29 9.20 -3.16 5.67
N SER A 30 10.28 -2.40 5.91
CA SER A 30 10.73 -1.35 5.00
C SER A 30 11.10 -1.98 3.64
N PRO A 31 10.91 -1.29 2.50
CA PRO A 31 11.30 -1.78 1.17
C PRO A 31 12.75 -2.31 1.11
N ASP A 32 13.66 -1.72 1.88
CA ASP A 32 15.07 -2.10 1.90
C ASP A 32 15.34 -3.42 2.66
N ASN A 33 14.43 -3.84 3.55
CA ASN A 33 14.53 -5.06 4.36
C ASN A 33 13.54 -6.15 3.94
N ALA A 34 12.61 -5.84 3.03
CA ALA A 34 11.58 -6.75 2.56
C ALA A 34 12.18 -8.02 1.93
N ASP A 35 13.23 -7.88 1.11
CA ASP A 35 13.91 -9.02 0.47
C ASP A 35 14.56 -9.97 1.49
N TYR A 36 15.16 -9.42 2.56
CA TYR A 36 15.75 -10.20 3.64
C TYR A 36 14.67 -10.96 4.43
N PHE A 37 13.55 -10.30 4.75
CA PHE A 37 12.45 -10.92 5.47
C PHE A 37 11.78 -12.01 4.63
N VAL A 38 11.51 -11.75 3.36
CA VAL A 38 10.95 -12.72 2.40
C VAL A 38 11.87 -13.93 2.26
N ALA A 39 13.19 -13.73 2.11
CA ALA A 39 14.15 -14.83 2.03
C ALA A 39 14.16 -15.70 3.30
N LYS A 40 14.06 -15.08 4.48
CA LYS A 40 14.06 -15.78 5.77
C LYS A 40 12.76 -16.55 6.02
N VAL A 41 11.61 -15.96 5.67
CA VAL A 41 10.30 -16.61 5.75
C VAL A 41 10.20 -17.74 4.72
N LYS A 42 10.65 -17.52 3.49
CA LYS A 42 10.74 -18.56 2.44
C LYS A 42 11.58 -19.73 2.94
N ASN A 43 12.79 -19.49 3.42
CA ASN A 43 13.63 -20.57 3.93
C ASN A 43 12.98 -21.31 5.10
N LYS A 44 12.26 -20.62 6.01
CA LYS A 44 11.64 -21.26 7.18
C LYS A 44 10.34 -22.00 6.86
N ILE A 45 9.54 -21.53 5.91
CA ILE A 45 8.28 -22.17 5.49
C ILE A 45 8.59 -23.36 4.56
N PHE A 46 9.54 -23.20 3.65
CA PHE A 46 9.88 -24.24 2.68
C PHE A 46 10.96 -25.23 3.17
N SER A 47 11.61 -25.00 4.32
CA SER A 47 12.42 -26.02 5.00
C SER A 47 11.61 -27.01 5.83
N ILE A 48 10.29 -26.82 5.95
CA ILE A 48 9.42 -27.80 6.60
C ILE A 48 9.18 -28.93 5.60
N GLU A 49 10.10 -29.90 5.56
CA GLU A 49 9.86 -31.18 4.92
C GLU A 49 8.87 -31.97 5.79
N VAL A 50 7.58 -31.79 5.54
CA VAL A 50 6.56 -32.70 6.05
C VAL A 50 6.62 -33.96 5.20
N GLU A 51 7.17 -35.03 5.77
CA GLU A 51 7.11 -36.44 5.37
C GLU A 51 6.33 -36.70 4.06
N GLY A 52 7.00 -36.49 2.92
CA GLY A 52 6.58 -37.01 1.62
C GLY A 52 5.36 -36.38 0.95
N LYS A 53 4.83 -35.23 1.39
CA LYS A 53 3.67 -34.57 0.72
C LYS A 53 3.88 -33.08 0.42
N ASN A 54 4.99 -32.72 -0.23
CA ASN A 54 5.12 -31.39 -0.83
C ASN A 54 4.54 -31.38 -2.26
N ASN A 55 3.21 -31.25 -2.35
CA ASN A 55 2.45 -31.14 -3.61
C ASN A 55 2.83 -29.90 -4.46
N TYR A 56 3.61 -28.97 -3.91
CA TYR A 56 4.07 -27.78 -4.63
C TYR A 56 5.31 -28.01 -5.50
N LYS A 57 6.08 -29.09 -5.27
CA LYS A 57 7.31 -29.34 -6.02
C LYS A 57 7.03 -29.62 -7.51
N GLY A 58 5.93 -30.31 -7.80
CA GLY A 58 5.46 -30.55 -9.17
C GLY A 58 4.89 -29.29 -9.85
N MET A 59 4.16 -28.44 -9.11
CA MET A 59 3.64 -27.18 -9.66
C MET A 59 4.75 -26.15 -9.95
N ILE A 60 5.87 -26.22 -9.24
CA ILE A 60 7.05 -25.36 -9.47
C ILE A 60 7.95 -25.93 -10.56
N SER A 61 8.08 -27.27 -10.69
CA SER A 61 8.94 -27.89 -11.70
C SER A 61 8.42 -27.76 -13.14
N ASP A 62 7.11 -27.61 -13.32
CA ASP A 62 6.48 -27.49 -14.65
C ASP A 62 6.40 -26.04 -15.16
N GLN A 63 6.78 -25.05 -14.33
CA GLN A 63 7.00 -23.70 -14.83
C GLN A 63 8.35 -23.64 -15.54
N LYS A 64 8.31 -23.58 -16.88
CA LYS A 64 9.49 -23.20 -17.68
C LYS A 64 9.96 -21.83 -17.20
N VAL A 65 11.05 -21.80 -16.43
CA VAL A 65 11.78 -20.58 -16.13
C VAL A 65 12.38 -20.12 -17.45
N TYR A 66 11.91 -18.98 -17.97
CA TYR A 66 12.48 -18.31 -19.14
C TYR A 66 13.68 -17.48 -18.65
N PRO A 67 14.94 -17.98 -18.73
CA PRO A 67 16.09 -17.31 -18.12
C PRO A 67 16.48 -16.03 -18.87
N GLU A 68 15.97 -15.88 -20.09
CA GLU A 68 16.19 -14.74 -20.99
C GLU A 68 15.44 -13.48 -20.53
N ALA A 69 14.47 -13.60 -19.61
CA ALA A 69 13.77 -12.46 -19.02
C ALA A 69 14.51 -11.81 -17.84
N PHE A 70 15.62 -12.39 -17.37
CA PHE A 70 16.33 -11.87 -16.19
C PHE A 70 17.84 -12.13 -16.24
N THR A 71 18.51 -11.56 -17.23
CA THR A 71 19.97 -11.36 -17.18
C THR A 71 20.30 -9.89 -17.35
N MET A 72 19.95 -9.08 -16.35
CA MET A 72 20.67 -7.82 -16.15
C MET A 72 22.15 -8.17 -15.97
N THR A 73 22.97 -7.66 -16.87
CA THR A 73 24.42 -7.86 -16.81
C THR A 73 24.96 -7.21 -15.53
N ALA A 74 26.02 -7.78 -14.94
CA ALA A 74 26.66 -7.21 -13.76
C ALA A 74 27.09 -5.74 -13.97
N SER A 75 27.35 -5.34 -15.23
CA SER A 75 27.60 -3.97 -15.66
C SER A 75 26.36 -3.06 -15.56
N GLU A 76 25.17 -3.54 -15.92
CA GLU A 76 23.92 -2.77 -15.81
C GLU A 76 23.50 -2.55 -14.36
N TYR A 77 23.71 -3.57 -13.51
CA TYR A 77 23.48 -3.46 -12.06
C TYR A 77 24.47 -2.48 -11.40
N GLN A 78 25.75 -2.54 -11.75
CA GLN A 78 26.77 -1.58 -11.27
C GLN A 78 26.47 -0.15 -11.75
N ALA A 79 26.05 0.05 -13.00
CA ALA A 79 25.70 1.38 -13.54
C ALA A 79 24.51 2.04 -12.80
N LEU A 80 23.52 1.24 -12.37
CA LEU A 80 22.40 1.73 -11.55
C LEU A 80 22.84 2.08 -10.13
N LYS A 81 23.75 1.29 -9.53
CA LYS A 81 24.27 1.52 -8.19
C LYS A 81 25.18 2.74 -8.10
N THR A 82 25.94 3.04 -9.16
CA THR A 82 26.77 4.26 -9.24
C THR A 82 25.90 5.51 -9.40
N LYS A 83 24.78 5.43 -10.14
CA LYS A 83 23.79 6.53 -10.24
C LYS A 83 23.02 6.80 -8.94
N GLU A 84 22.98 5.84 -8.02
CA GLU A 84 22.32 5.96 -6.72
C GLU A 84 23.20 6.69 -5.69
N LYS A 85 24.53 6.55 -5.80
CA LYS A 85 25.50 7.30 -4.98
C LYS A 85 25.56 8.80 -5.29
N ASP A 86 25.24 9.19 -6.52
CA ASP A 86 25.29 10.58 -6.98
C ASP A 86 23.96 11.36 -6.83
N LYS A 87 22.92 10.75 -6.23
CA LYS A 87 21.59 11.37 -6.08
C LYS A 87 21.07 11.44 -4.64
N VAL A 88 21.98 11.60 -3.67
CA VAL A 88 21.63 12.03 -2.30
C VAL A 88 22.17 13.42 -2.04
N SER A 89 21.62 14.41 -2.74
CA SER A 89 21.76 15.83 -2.42
C SER A 89 20.46 16.56 -2.78
N PHE A 90 19.37 16.07 -2.18
CA PHE A 90 18.06 16.68 -2.20
C PHE A 90 18.03 17.90 -1.26
N ALA A 91 18.60 19.04 -1.67
CA ALA A 91 18.50 20.28 -0.89
C ALA A 91 18.66 21.60 -1.66
N ILE A 92 19.08 21.65 -2.92
CA ILE A 92 19.36 22.94 -3.59
C ILE A 92 18.82 22.94 -5.02
N ALA A 93 17.58 23.40 -5.21
CA ALA A 93 17.13 24.06 -6.45
C ALA A 93 15.70 24.60 -6.28
N THR A 94 15.50 25.44 -5.26
CA THR A 94 14.31 26.30 -5.18
C THR A 94 14.67 27.64 -5.80
N LYS A 95 13.86 28.08 -6.80
CA LYS A 95 13.86 29.34 -7.57
C LYS A 95 14.72 29.41 -8.85
N GLN A 96 14.12 29.13 -10.02
CA GLN A 96 13.98 30.09 -11.15
C GLN A 96 13.28 29.49 -12.40
N SER A 97 12.28 30.22 -12.93
CA SER A 97 11.67 30.17 -14.29
C SER A 97 10.34 29.44 -14.54
N GLU A 98 9.24 29.98 -14.01
CA GLU A 98 7.88 29.39 -13.97
C GLU A 98 7.14 29.05 -15.30
N ILE A 99 7.75 29.10 -16.49
CA ILE A 99 7.05 28.65 -17.73
C ILE A 99 7.86 27.64 -18.55
N SER A 100 9.20 27.67 -18.48
CA SER A 100 10.07 26.58 -18.98
C SER A 100 10.11 25.36 -18.02
N ASP A 101 9.57 25.55 -16.82
CA ASP A 101 9.75 24.68 -15.66
C ASP A 101 8.65 23.62 -15.53
N LYS A 102 7.41 23.88 -15.96
CA LYS A 102 6.32 22.88 -15.81
C LYS A 102 6.51 21.64 -16.70
N ALA A 103 6.84 21.83 -17.97
CA ALA A 103 7.08 20.70 -18.89
C ALA A 103 8.32 19.90 -18.46
N SER A 104 9.39 20.61 -18.06
CA SER A 104 10.62 20.00 -17.53
C SER A 104 10.35 19.21 -16.24
N ARG A 105 9.59 19.79 -15.29
CA ARG A 105 9.14 19.08 -14.08
C ARG A 105 8.34 17.83 -14.40
N ILE A 106 7.39 17.91 -15.33
CA ILE A 106 6.59 16.74 -15.72
C ILE A 106 7.48 15.64 -16.33
N SER A 107 8.46 15.99 -17.18
CA SER A 107 9.41 15.00 -17.69
C SER A 107 10.25 14.38 -16.58
N ILE A 108 10.76 15.18 -15.64
CA ILE A 108 11.56 14.68 -14.51
C ILE A 108 10.70 13.76 -13.63
N MET A 109 9.47 14.16 -13.31
CA MET A 109 8.53 13.33 -12.55
C MET A 109 8.22 12.03 -13.26
N ARG A 110 8.03 12.06 -14.59
CA ARG A 110 7.80 10.85 -15.38
C ARG A 110 9.01 9.93 -15.38
N ASP A 111 10.22 10.46 -15.55
CA ASP A 111 11.46 9.66 -15.51
C ASP A 111 11.71 9.03 -14.14
N MET A 112 11.43 9.78 -13.05
CA MET A 112 11.47 9.24 -11.69
C MET A 112 10.42 8.13 -11.54
N THR A 113 9.16 8.40 -11.90
CA THR A 113 8.06 7.43 -11.82
C THR A 113 8.38 6.15 -12.57
N LYS A 114 8.90 6.27 -13.80
CA LYS A 114 9.37 5.13 -14.60
C LYS A 114 10.43 4.32 -13.85
N THR A 115 11.40 5.00 -13.23
CA THR A 115 12.43 4.32 -12.43
C THR A 115 11.83 3.55 -11.24
N TYR A 116 10.86 4.14 -10.53
CA TYR A 116 10.15 3.46 -9.44
C TYR A 116 9.35 2.25 -9.95
N VAL A 117 8.66 2.37 -11.08
CA VAL A 117 7.91 1.28 -11.70
C VAL A 117 8.85 0.13 -12.09
N LEU A 118 9.98 0.43 -12.72
CA LEU A 118 10.98 -0.58 -13.10
C LEU A 118 11.61 -1.29 -11.89
N LYS A 119 11.71 -0.59 -10.74
CA LYS A 119 12.19 -1.18 -9.47
C LYS A 119 11.09 -1.92 -8.68
N LEU A 120 9.86 -2.01 -9.20
CA LEU A 120 8.69 -2.54 -8.45
C LEU A 120 8.37 -1.75 -7.17
N GLN A 121 8.63 -0.45 -7.16
CA GLN A 121 8.48 0.44 -6.01
C GLN A 121 7.35 1.47 -6.17
N GLY A 122 6.42 1.26 -7.11
CA GLY A 122 5.31 2.20 -7.32
C GLY A 122 4.48 2.45 -6.05
N LYS A 123 4.18 1.43 -5.24
CA LYS A 123 3.41 1.62 -4.01
C LYS A 123 4.09 2.54 -3.00
N THR A 124 5.42 2.44 -2.89
CA THR A 124 6.24 3.36 -2.07
C THR A 124 6.14 4.79 -2.60
N LEU A 125 6.25 4.97 -3.93
CA LEU A 125 6.07 6.29 -4.55
C LEU A 125 4.67 6.85 -4.28
N ALA A 126 3.62 6.03 -4.36
CA ALA A 126 2.25 6.47 -4.06
C ALA A 126 2.09 6.92 -2.60
N VAL A 127 2.73 6.23 -1.64
CA VAL A 127 2.74 6.69 -0.24
C VAL A 127 3.45 8.03 -0.12
N LEU A 128 4.58 8.22 -0.81
CA LEU A 128 5.31 9.50 -0.80
C LEU A 128 4.49 10.64 -1.41
N GLU A 129 3.81 10.40 -2.54
CA GLU A 129 2.89 11.35 -3.18
C GLU A 129 1.74 11.73 -2.22
N THR A 130 1.15 10.74 -1.53
CA THR A 130 0.11 10.98 -0.51
C THR A 130 0.64 11.87 0.62
N MET A 131 1.84 11.57 1.14
CA MET A 131 2.45 12.36 2.21
C MET A 131 2.79 13.78 1.76
N GLN A 132 3.26 13.95 0.53
CA GLN A 132 3.52 15.27 -0.05
C GLN A 132 2.23 16.07 -0.23
N TYR A 133 1.16 15.43 -0.70
CA TYR A 133 -0.16 16.03 -0.81
C TYR A 133 -0.68 16.51 0.55
N LEU A 134 -0.61 15.67 1.59
CA LEU A 134 -1.04 16.08 2.93
C LEU A 134 -0.22 17.25 3.50
N LYS A 135 1.07 17.34 3.16
CA LYS A 135 1.94 18.45 3.59
C LYS A 135 1.74 19.75 2.80
N SER A 136 1.04 19.71 1.68
CA SER A 136 0.88 20.88 0.79
C SER A 136 -0.01 21.97 1.39
N SER A 137 -0.96 21.63 2.25
CA SER A 137 -1.87 22.56 2.90
C SER A 137 -2.42 21.97 4.20
N PRO A 138 -2.63 22.77 5.26
CA PRO A 138 -3.33 22.32 6.46
C PRO A 138 -4.72 21.74 6.17
N VAL A 139 -5.43 22.27 5.16
CA VAL A 139 -6.75 21.76 4.77
C VAL A 139 -6.65 20.33 4.24
N HIS A 140 -5.69 20.09 3.33
CA HIS A 140 -5.43 18.74 2.80
C HIS A 140 -4.98 17.80 3.91
N MET A 141 -4.13 18.27 4.83
CA MET A 141 -3.67 17.49 5.98
C MET A 141 -4.84 16.94 6.81
N PHE A 142 -5.84 17.78 7.12
CA PHE A 142 -6.95 17.38 7.98
C PHE A 142 -8.06 16.64 7.24
N PHE A 143 -8.42 17.08 6.03
CA PHE A 143 -9.61 16.62 5.33
C PHE A 143 -9.33 15.75 4.10
N GLY A 144 -8.08 15.70 3.63
CA GLY A 144 -7.73 15.02 2.38
C GLY A 144 -8.33 15.70 1.14
N ALA A 145 -8.39 14.96 0.04
CA ALA A 145 -8.94 15.42 -1.24
C ALA A 145 -10.46 15.25 -1.36
N GLY A 146 -11.09 14.51 -0.44
CA GLY A 146 -12.44 14.02 -0.57
C GLY A 146 -12.54 12.67 -1.28
N THR A 147 -13.66 11.98 -1.05
CA THR A 147 -13.91 10.64 -1.58
C THR A 147 -13.81 10.62 -3.10
N THR A 148 -13.14 9.60 -3.65
CA THR A 148 -12.92 9.39 -5.09
C THR A 148 -12.01 10.39 -5.81
N ARG A 149 -11.29 11.26 -5.08
CA ARG A 149 -10.47 12.33 -5.68
C ARG A 149 -8.96 12.13 -5.60
N PHE A 150 -8.44 11.12 -4.89
CA PHE A 150 -7.00 10.97 -4.71
C PHE A 150 -6.44 9.64 -5.21
N SER A 151 -6.74 8.52 -4.55
CA SER A 151 -6.05 7.24 -4.81
C SER A 151 -6.97 6.04 -4.95
N SER A 152 -8.29 6.25 -4.97
CA SER A 152 -9.23 5.16 -5.10
C SER A 152 -9.18 4.52 -6.48
N HIS A 153 -9.49 3.23 -6.49
CA HIS A 153 -9.75 2.50 -7.73
C HIS A 153 -10.86 3.18 -8.55
N ILE A 154 -11.82 3.83 -7.88
CA ILE A 154 -12.88 4.60 -8.54
C ILE A 154 -12.31 5.83 -9.27
N ALA A 155 -11.37 6.58 -8.67
CA ALA A 155 -10.71 7.71 -9.34
C ALA A 155 -10.03 7.27 -10.64
N GLN A 156 -9.33 6.13 -10.60
CA GLN A 156 -8.72 5.53 -11.79
C GLN A 156 -9.75 5.13 -12.85
N LYS A 157 -10.85 4.47 -12.45
CA LYS A 157 -11.90 4.05 -13.39
C LYS A 157 -12.56 5.26 -14.05
N MET A 158 -12.90 6.27 -13.25
CA MET A 158 -13.47 7.53 -13.74
C MET A 158 -12.52 8.29 -14.68
N ALA A 159 -11.21 8.18 -14.47
CA ALA A 159 -10.21 8.78 -15.35
C ALA A 159 -10.07 8.06 -16.70
N GLY A 160 -10.72 6.90 -16.89
CA GLY A 160 -10.72 6.15 -18.14
C GLY A 160 -9.65 5.07 -18.22
N TYR A 161 -9.05 4.68 -17.10
CA TYR A 161 -8.11 3.55 -17.03
C TYR A 161 -8.80 2.24 -16.61
N ASP A 162 -10.07 2.08 -17.00
CA ASP A 162 -10.87 0.87 -16.81
C ASP A 162 -11.26 0.26 -18.16
N SER A 163 -11.58 -1.03 -18.16
CA SER A 163 -12.06 -1.75 -19.35
C SER A 163 -13.58 -1.95 -19.38
N SER A 164 -14.31 -1.62 -18.31
CA SER A 164 -15.74 -1.86 -18.29
C SER A 164 -16.49 -0.88 -19.20
N ARG A 165 -17.57 -1.39 -19.81
CA ARG A 165 -18.43 -0.60 -20.72
C ARG A 165 -19.01 0.64 -20.04
N LEU A 166 -19.32 0.54 -18.75
CA LEU A 166 -19.90 1.63 -17.97
C LEU A 166 -18.95 2.84 -17.93
N PHE A 167 -17.70 2.65 -17.52
CA PHE A 167 -16.73 3.74 -17.40
C PHE A 167 -16.16 4.19 -18.75
N MET A 168 -16.14 3.34 -19.77
CA MET A 168 -15.62 3.72 -21.09
C MET A 168 -16.64 4.46 -21.97
N HIS A 169 -17.93 4.13 -21.87
CA HIS A 169 -18.93 4.60 -22.85
C HIS A 169 -20.15 5.30 -22.26
N ILE A 170 -20.49 5.03 -20.99
CA ILE A 170 -21.73 5.54 -20.40
C ILE A 170 -21.43 6.74 -19.49
N LEU A 171 -20.42 6.61 -18.62
CA LEU A 171 -20.05 7.67 -17.69
C LEU A 171 -19.05 8.65 -18.34
N PRO A 172 -19.14 9.95 -18.01
CA PRO A 172 -18.16 10.92 -18.45
C PRO A 172 -16.81 10.63 -17.80
N ARG A 173 -15.73 10.79 -18.56
CA ARG A 173 -14.37 10.69 -18.03
C ARG A 173 -14.11 11.89 -17.13
N PHE A 174 -13.76 11.62 -15.89
CA PHE A 174 -13.44 12.62 -14.89
C PHE A 174 -12.19 12.22 -14.13
N ALA A 175 -11.26 13.16 -14.01
CA ALA A 175 -10.06 13.01 -13.20
C ALA A 175 -9.84 14.33 -12.47
N SER A 176 -9.90 14.26 -11.14
CA SER A 176 -9.68 15.38 -10.25
C SER A 176 -8.25 15.92 -10.40
N PRO A 177 -8.00 17.22 -10.12
CA PRO A 177 -6.65 17.76 -10.11
C PRO A 177 -5.72 17.00 -9.18
N GLU A 178 -6.21 16.61 -8.00
CA GLU A 178 -5.41 15.93 -6.99
C GLU A 178 -4.97 14.53 -7.46
N TYR A 179 -5.83 13.80 -8.17
CA TYR A 179 -5.45 12.52 -8.77
C TYR A 179 -4.44 12.70 -9.92
N LYS A 180 -4.66 13.69 -10.79
CA LYS A 180 -3.80 13.99 -11.95
C LYS A 180 -2.37 14.35 -11.58
N GLU A 181 -2.22 15.12 -10.49
CA GLU A 181 -0.91 15.61 -10.05
C GLU A 181 -0.11 14.57 -9.27
N ASN A 182 -0.76 13.48 -8.84
CA ASN A 182 -0.14 12.41 -8.06
C ASN A 182 -0.23 11.09 -8.86
N HIS A 183 -1.16 10.21 -8.51
CA HIS A 183 -1.14 8.81 -8.94
C HIS A 183 -1.39 8.53 -10.43
N VAL A 184 -1.85 9.51 -11.22
CA VAL A 184 -2.06 9.30 -12.67
C VAL A 184 -0.78 8.90 -13.38
N LEU A 185 0.34 9.57 -13.11
CA LEU A 185 1.60 9.26 -13.78
C LEU A 185 2.05 7.83 -13.50
N LEU A 186 1.85 7.37 -12.26
CA LEU A 186 2.21 6.03 -11.85
C LEU A 186 1.35 4.96 -12.54
N ILE A 187 0.05 5.23 -12.73
CA ILE A 187 -0.83 4.38 -13.53
C ILE A 187 -0.40 4.37 -15.01
N GLU A 188 -0.15 5.53 -15.59
CA GLU A 188 0.27 5.64 -16.99
C GLU A 188 1.58 4.90 -17.26
N GLU A 189 2.60 5.12 -16.44
CA GLU A 189 3.89 4.47 -16.60
C GLU A 189 3.81 2.96 -16.33
N ARG A 190 2.98 2.53 -15.37
CA ARG A 190 2.68 1.10 -15.18
C ARG A 190 2.06 0.49 -16.44
N ILE A 191 1.06 1.14 -17.03
CA ILE A 191 0.37 0.62 -18.24
C ILE A 191 1.30 0.61 -19.46
N LYS A 192 2.15 1.63 -19.63
CA LYS A 192 3.11 1.71 -20.74
C LYS A 192 4.27 0.72 -20.61
N SER A 193 4.57 0.28 -19.38
CA SER A 193 5.65 -0.68 -19.12
C SER A 193 5.29 -2.09 -19.59
N ASP A 194 6.29 -2.95 -19.69
CA ASP A 194 6.07 -4.36 -20.02
C ASP A 194 5.22 -5.08 -18.98
N LYS A 195 4.58 -6.18 -19.39
CA LYS A 195 3.66 -6.97 -18.55
C LYS A 195 4.30 -7.45 -17.24
N GLU A 196 5.63 -7.59 -17.21
CA GLU A 196 6.36 -7.95 -15.99
C GLU A 196 6.25 -6.89 -14.88
N TYR A 197 6.05 -5.61 -15.24
CA TYR A 197 5.89 -4.50 -14.30
C TYR A 197 4.44 -4.26 -13.87
N TYR A 198 3.49 -5.08 -14.34
CA TYR A 198 2.07 -5.01 -13.96
C TYR A 198 1.79 -5.58 -12.55
N SER A 199 2.82 -5.71 -11.71
CA SER A 199 2.71 -6.16 -10.33
C SER A 199 1.82 -5.24 -9.47
N THR A 200 1.20 -5.82 -8.43
CA THR A 200 0.51 -5.07 -7.37
C THR A 200 1.46 -4.17 -6.58
N ALA A 201 2.75 -4.48 -6.56
CA ALA A 201 3.78 -3.63 -5.98
C ALA A 201 3.92 -2.27 -6.69
N ASN A 202 3.52 -2.20 -7.97
CA ASN A 202 3.48 -0.96 -8.76
C ASN A 202 2.09 -0.33 -8.83
N PHE A 203 1.10 -0.91 -8.18
CA PHE A 203 -0.24 -0.36 -8.20
C PHE A 203 -0.38 0.63 -7.01
N PRO A 204 -0.85 1.87 -7.25
CA PRO A 204 -0.86 2.94 -6.24
C PRO A 204 -1.98 2.75 -5.21
N ASP A 205 -2.83 1.75 -5.44
CA ASP A 205 -3.96 1.42 -4.60
C ASP A 205 -3.48 0.98 -3.21
N SER A 206 -3.94 1.62 -2.16
CA SER A 206 -3.85 1.02 -0.82
C SER A 206 -4.91 1.63 0.05
N PHE A 207 -5.39 0.85 1.01
CA PHE A 207 -6.36 1.34 1.98
C PHE A 207 -5.78 2.52 2.77
N TYR A 208 -4.48 2.48 3.08
CA TYR A 208 -3.80 3.58 3.75
C TYR A 208 -3.74 4.85 2.89
N ASN A 209 -3.38 4.75 1.62
CA ASN A 209 -3.38 5.89 0.71
C ASN A 209 -4.78 6.48 0.55
N GLN A 210 -5.83 5.65 0.55
CA GLN A 210 -7.20 6.16 0.52
C GLN A 210 -7.57 6.88 1.81
N ILE A 211 -7.37 6.25 2.98
CA ILE A 211 -7.70 6.89 4.27
C ILE A 211 -7.01 8.24 4.37
N PHE A 212 -5.70 8.27 4.11
CA PHE A 212 -4.92 9.48 4.25
C PHE A 212 -5.17 10.46 3.11
N GLY A 213 -5.09 10.03 1.86
CA GLY A 213 -5.24 10.89 0.69
C GLY A 213 -6.65 11.43 0.48
N GLU A 214 -7.70 10.64 0.74
CA GLU A 214 -9.08 11.06 0.52
C GLU A 214 -9.72 11.67 1.77
N TYR A 215 -9.41 11.19 2.98
CA TYR A 215 -10.08 11.64 4.21
C TYR A 215 -9.16 12.38 5.20
N GLY A 216 -7.85 12.47 4.90
CA GLY A 216 -6.89 13.15 5.75
C GLY A 216 -6.67 12.49 7.11
N ILE A 217 -6.01 13.24 7.99
CA ILE A 217 -5.74 12.79 9.36
C ILE A 217 -7.04 12.66 10.16
N LEU A 218 -8.03 13.52 9.92
CA LEU A 218 -9.30 13.44 10.66
C LEU A 218 -10.04 12.14 10.33
N GLY A 219 -10.10 11.77 9.04
CA GLY A 219 -10.65 10.48 8.62
C GLY A 219 -9.90 9.30 9.23
N ALA A 220 -8.57 9.33 9.24
CA ALA A 220 -7.74 8.30 9.87
C ALA A 220 -8.03 8.17 11.37
N ILE A 221 -8.13 9.30 12.09
CA ILE A 221 -8.47 9.35 13.51
C ILE A 221 -9.86 8.74 13.74
N LEU A 222 -10.87 9.16 12.99
CA LEU A 222 -12.23 8.63 13.12
C LEU A 222 -12.27 7.13 12.86
N PHE A 223 -11.59 6.65 11.82
CA PHE A 223 -11.46 5.22 11.53
C PHE A 223 -10.81 4.47 12.70
N VAL A 224 -9.69 4.95 13.23
CA VAL A 224 -8.99 4.29 14.35
C VAL A 224 -9.84 4.30 15.62
N PHE A 225 -10.45 5.42 15.99
CA PHE A 225 -11.19 5.51 17.26
C PHE A 225 -12.54 4.81 17.22
N PHE A 226 -13.31 4.98 16.15
CA PHE A 226 -14.66 4.42 16.06
C PHE A 226 -14.67 3.02 15.51
N TYR A 227 -13.95 2.74 14.42
CA TYR A 227 -13.97 1.41 13.81
C TYR A 227 -13.02 0.45 14.54
N ILE A 228 -11.72 0.74 14.52
CA ILE A 228 -10.73 -0.14 15.18
C ILE A 228 -10.94 -0.16 16.70
N GLY A 229 -11.18 1.00 17.31
CA GLY A 229 -11.41 1.13 18.75
C GLY A 229 -12.64 0.37 19.26
N TYR A 230 -13.69 0.22 18.44
CA TYR A 230 -14.86 -0.58 18.78
C TYR A 230 -14.50 -2.05 19.00
N PHE A 231 -13.73 -2.64 18.09
CA PHE A 231 -13.29 -4.03 18.19
C PHE A 231 -12.18 -4.22 19.23
N LEU A 232 -11.23 -3.28 19.32
CA LEU A 232 -10.15 -3.36 20.33
C LEU A 232 -10.68 -3.32 21.77
N LYS A 233 -11.74 -2.55 22.05
CA LYS A 233 -12.39 -2.56 23.38
C LYS A 233 -12.94 -3.93 23.76
N ARG A 234 -13.15 -4.82 22.78
CA ARG A 234 -13.72 -6.16 22.95
C ARG A 234 -12.74 -7.25 22.52
N ILE A 235 -11.45 -6.93 22.46
CA ILE A 235 -10.41 -7.86 21.98
C ILE A 235 -10.37 -9.17 22.77
N HIS A 236 -10.72 -9.13 24.07
CA HIS A 236 -10.78 -10.32 24.93
C HIS A 236 -11.89 -11.31 24.54
N LYS A 237 -12.89 -10.85 23.79
CA LYS A 237 -13.99 -11.67 23.26
C LYS A 237 -13.75 -12.14 21.83
N LEU A 238 -12.71 -11.64 21.17
CA LEU A 238 -12.40 -12.01 19.79
C LEU A 238 -11.55 -13.27 19.82
N THR A 239 -12.03 -14.34 19.19
CA THR A 239 -11.27 -15.56 18.99
C THR A 239 -10.56 -15.51 17.64
N TYR A 240 -11.22 -15.93 16.57
CA TYR A 240 -10.69 -15.84 15.21
C TYR A 240 -10.67 -14.41 14.67
N GLY A 241 -11.47 -13.50 15.22
CA GLY A 241 -11.53 -12.10 14.81
C GLY A 241 -10.21 -11.36 15.01
N LEU A 242 -9.44 -11.70 16.04
CA LEU A 242 -8.10 -11.13 16.25
C LEU A 242 -7.15 -11.51 15.10
N TRP A 243 -7.18 -12.77 14.68
CA TRP A 243 -6.37 -13.25 13.55
C TRP A 243 -6.80 -12.60 12.23
N LEU A 244 -8.10 -12.40 12.03
CA LEU A 244 -8.61 -11.65 10.89
C LEU A 244 -8.06 -10.21 10.85
N PHE A 245 -7.99 -9.51 11.99
CA PHE A 245 -7.37 -8.18 12.06
C PHE A 245 -5.89 -8.20 11.72
N VAL A 246 -5.13 -9.17 12.24
CA VAL A 246 -3.69 -9.28 11.95
C VAL A 246 -3.45 -9.53 10.47
N ILE A 247 -4.29 -10.35 9.81
CA ILE A 247 -4.22 -10.60 8.37
C ILE A 247 -4.67 -9.37 7.58
N LEU A 248 -5.67 -8.64 8.06
CA LEU A 248 -6.19 -7.45 7.39
C LEU A 248 -5.11 -6.38 7.17
N LEU A 249 -4.23 -6.14 8.15
CA LEU A 249 -3.23 -5.07 8.09
C LEU A 249 -2.28 -5.12 6.87
N PRO A 250 -1.61 -6.24 6.57
CA PRO A 250 -0.79 -6.36 5.36
C PRO A 250 -1.65 -6.38 4.09
N PHE A 251 -2.84 -6.98 4.11
CA PHE A 251 -3.73 -6.97 2.95
C PHE A 251 -4.20 -5.55 2.58
N ALA A 252 -4.53 -4.74 3.59
CA ALA A 252 -4.89 -3.33 3.45
C ALA A 252 -3.75 -2.49 2.82
N HIS A 253 -2.49 -2.89 3.05
CA HIS A 253 -1.35 -2.32 2.34
C HIS A 253 -1.30 -2.79 0.89
N LEU A 254 -1.39 -4.11 0.67
CA LEU A 254 -1.05 -4.74 -0.60
C LEU A 254 -2.06 -4.46 -1.70
N SER A 255 -3.36 -4.46 -1.41
CA SER A 255 -4.34 -4.26 -2.46
C SER A 255 -5.68 -3.78 -1.93
N TYR A 256 -6.36 -3.07 -2.81
CA TYR A 256 -7.68 -2.51 -2.66
C TYR A 256 -8.79 -3.50 -3.01
N ILE A 257 -8.56 -4.81 -2.80
CA ILE A 257 -9.58 -5.86 -2.92
C ILE A 257 -10.77 -5.55 -1.99
N PHE A 258 -10.56 -4.77 -0.93
CA PHE A 258 -11.60 -4.34 0.00
C PHE A 258 -12.74 -3.54 -0.65
N ASP A 259 -12.46 -2.74 -1.68
CA ASP A 259 -13.48 -1.91 -2.35
C ASP A 259 -14.20 -2.66 -3.48
N THR A 260 -13.48 -3.52 -4.23
CA THR A 260 -14.06 -4.25 -5.36
C THR A 260 -14.83 -5.50 -4.96
N MET A 261 -14.49 -6.14 -3.83
CA MET A 261 -15.10 -7.40 -3.40
C MET A 261 -15.98 -7.26 -2.14
N CYS A 262 -16.27 -6.03 -1.69
CA CYS A 262 -17.03 -5.78 -0.46
C CYS A 262 -16.46 -6.55 0.75
N VAL A 263 -15.14 -6.77 0.82
CA VAL A 263 -14.53 -7.60 1.86
C VAL A 263 -14.71 -6.98 3.24
N MET A 264 -14.80 -5.65 3.33
CA MET A 264 -15.04 -4.95 4.60
C MET A 264 -16.38 -5.36 5.25
N PRO A 265 -17.54 -5.27 4.56
CA PRO A 265 -18.79 -5.82 5.09
C PRO A 265 -18.72 -7.29 5.56
N PHE A 266 -18.05 -8.17 4.80
CA PHE A 266 -17.90 -9.58 5.20
C PHE A 266 -17.00 -9.75 6.42
N LEU A 267 -15.89 -9.01 6.48
CA LEU A 267 -15.00 -8.96 7.63
C LEU A 267 -15.75 -8.47 8.86
N GLU A 268 -16.47 -7.35 8.74
CA GLU A 268 -17.30 -6.77 9.80
C GLU A 268 -18.31 -7.79 10.31
N TRP A 269 -19.00 -8.48 9.40
CA TRP A 269 -19.96 -9.50 9.75
C TRP A 269 -19.33 -10.67 10.52
N LEU A 270 -18.18 -11.18 10.06
CA LEU A 270 -17.44 -12.24 10.76
C LEU A 270 -16.98 -11.79 12.15
N LEU A 271 -16.50 -10.55 12.28
CA LEU A 271 -16.11 -9.98 13.57
C LEU A 271 -17.31 -9.84 14.52
N LEU A 272 -18.49 -9.48 13.99
CA LEU A 272 -19.71 -9.37 14.79
C LEU A 272 -20.21 -10.75 15.24
N ILE A 273 -20.14 -11.77 14.38
CA ILE A 273 -20.48 -13.17 14.74
C ILE A 273 -19.52 -13.68 15.84
N ASP A 274 -18.22 -13.41 15.72
CA ASP A 274 -17.23 -13.80 16.74
C ASP A 274 -17.57 -13.18 18.11
N LEU A 275 -17.99 -11.91 18.12
CA LEU A 275 -18.41 -11.22 19.34
C LEU A 275 -19.72 -11.74 19.94
N GLU A 276 -20.61 -12.30 19.13
CA GLU A 276 -21.90 -12.85 19.58
C GLU A 276 -21.72 -14.22 20.25
N ASN A 277 -20.92 -15.11 19.65
CA ASN A 277 -20.73 -16.49 20.09
C ASN A 277 -20.03 -16.67 21.45
N ASP A 278 -19.44 -15.61 22.00
CA ASP A 278 -18.77 -15.61 23.31
C ASP A 278 -19.70 -15.18 24.49
N ASN A 279 -21.00 -14.95 24.23
CA ASN A 279 -22.03 -14.71 25.27
C ASN A 279 -22.92 -15.93 25.48
#